data_AF-A0A932NC14-F1
#
_entry.id   AF-A0A932NC14-F1
#
_cell.length_a   1.000
_cell.length_b   1.000
_cell.length_c   1.000
_cell.angle_alpha   90.00
_cell.angle_beta   90.00
_cell.angle_gamma   90.00
#
_symmetry.space_group_name_H-M   'P 1'
#
loop_
_entity.id
_entity.type
_entity.pdbx_description
1 polymer ?
#
loop_
_entity_poly.entity_id
_entity_poly.type
_entity_poly.pdbx_seq_one_letter_code
_entity_poly.pdbx_strand_id
1 'polypeptide(L)' 'MFTKEDFKNYFGELEGLLKETLVIHTDLLNEVHDRSLRNKLLPLMTENMEAFRWLKQEKEKLF' A
#
# COMPACT_ATOMS: atom_id res chain seq x y z
N MET A 1 -0.58 26.83 2.01
CA MET A 1 -1.25 26.17 3.16
C MET A 1 -1.99 24.97 2.58
N PHE A 2 -1.77 23.77 3.09
CA PHE A 2 -2.48 22.57 2.62
C PHE A 2 -3.95 22.66 3.06
N THR A 3 -4.87 22.61 2.11
CA THR A 3 -6.31 22.64 2.39
C THR A 3 -6.85 21.25 2.69
N LYS A 4 -8.05 21.17 3.29
CA LYS A 4 -8.73 19.88 3.50
C LYS A 4 -8.93 19.14 2.17
N GLU A 5 -9.19 19.84 1.07
CA GLU A 5 -9.32 19.28 -0.29
C GLU A 5 -7.98 18.64 -0.75
N ASP A 6 -6.87 19.35 -0.56
CA ASP A 6 -5.52 18.86 -0.92
C ASP A 6 -5.18 17.58 -0.15
N PHE A 7 -5.56 17.51 1.13
CA PHE A 7 -5.42 16.29 1.93
C PHE A 7 -6.27 15.13 1.38
N LYS A 8 -7.52 15.37 0.99
CA LYS A 8 -8.37 14.31 0.42
C LYS A 8 -7.81 13.76 -0.88
N ASN A 9 -7.34 14.65 -1.77
CA ASN A 9 -6.76 14.27 -3.05
C ASN A 9 -5.46 13.49 -2.85
N TYR A 10 -4.57 14.00 -2.01
CA TYR A 10 -3.30 13.32 -1.69
C TYR A 10 -3.51 11.92 -1.09
N PHE A 11 -4.44 11.78 -0.13
CA PHE A 11 -4.78 10.47 0.44
C PHE A 11 -5.42 9.54 -0.60
N GLY A 12 -6.24 10.08 -1.51
CA GLY A 12 -6.83 9.32 -2.61
C GLY A 12 -5.78 8.76 -3.57
N GLU A 13 -4.81 9.59 -3.98
CA GLU A 13 -3.69 9.20 -4.83
C GLU A 13 -2.82 8.15 -4.15
N LEU A 14 -2.45 8.37 -2.87
CA LEU A 14 -1.64 7.42 -2.11
C LEU A 14 -2.36 6.07 -1.92
N GLU A 15 -3.68 6.09 -1.70
CA GLU A 15 -4.49 4.87 -1.60
C GLU A 15 -4.50 4.10 -2.93
N GLY A 16 -4.59 4.80 -4.05
CA GLY A 16 -4.50 4.21 -5.40
C GLY A 16 -3.16 3.53 -5.64
N LEU A 17 -2.06 4.26 -5.42
CA LEU A 17 -0.69 3.75 -5.62
C LEU A 17 -0.38 2.54 -4.73
N LEU A 18 -0.79 2.57 -3.47
CA LEU A 18 -0.61 1.43 -2.56
C LEU A 18 -1.42 0.20 -3.00
N LYS A 19 -2.65 0.38 -3.52
CA LYS A 19 -3.44 -0.73 -4.07
C LYS A 19 -2.75 -1.37 -5.27
N GLU A 20 -2.30 -0.56 -6.23
CA GLU A 20 -1.59 -1.06 -7.41
C GLU A 20 -0.31 -1.81 -7.00
N THR A 21 0.45 -1.26 -6.05
CA THR A 21 1.67 -1.88 -5.53
C THR A 21 1.37 -3.24 -4.88
N LEU A 22 0.30 -3.35 -4.09
CA LEU A 22 -0.11 -4.59 -3.45
C LEU A 22 -0.56 -5.66 -4.45
N VAL A 23 -1.26 -5.27 -5.53
CA VAL A 23 -1.63 -6.18 -6.62
C VAL A 23 -0.38 -6.74 -7.28
N ILE A 24 0.53 -5.87 -7.71
CA ILE A 24 1.80 -6.29 -8.36
C ILE A 24 2.62 -7.22 -7.45
N HIS A 25 2.73 -6.90 -6.16
CA HIS A 25 3.46 -7.74 -5.21
C HIS A 25 2.80 -9.10 -5.01
N THR A 26 1.47 -9.16 -5.00
CA THR A 26 0.72 -10.41 -4.87
C THR A 26 0.94 -11.28 -6.10
N ASP A 27 0.85 -10.71 -7.30
CA ASP A 27 1.09 -11.41 -8.56
C ASP A 27 2.53 -11.95 -8.60
N LEU A 28 3.52 -11.13 -8.25
CA LEU A 28 4.92 -11.54 -8.17
C LEU A 28 5.14 -12.68 -7.17
N LEU A 29 4.51 -12.62 -5.99
CA LEU A 29 4.60 -13.67 -4.97
C LEU A 29 3.96 -15.00 -5.41
N ASN A 30 2.96 -14.94 -6.29
CA ASN A 30 2.31 -16.12 -6.86
C ASN A 30 3.16 -16.77 -7.97
N GLU A 31 3.89 -15.96 -8.73
CA GLU A 31 4.76 -16.42 -9.83
C GLU A 31 6.17 -16.82 -9.38
N VAL A 32 6.66 -16.27 -8.26
CA VAL A 32 7.99 -16.58 -7.74
C VAL A 32 8.05 -18.00 -7.16
N HIS A 33 8.80 -18.86 -7.84
CA HIS A 33 9.16 -20.20 -7.36
C HIS A 33 10.46 -20.22 -6.54
N ASP A 34 11.28 -19.17 -6.65
CA ASP A 34 12.50 -19.03 -5.84
C ASP A 34 12.16 -18.69 -4.39
N ARG A 35 12.47 -19.61 -3.48
CA ARG A 35 12.18 -19.46 -2.05
C ARG A 35 12.93 -18.30 -1.38
N SER A 36 14.16 -18.03 -1.82
CA SER A 36 14.98 -16.93 -1.29
C SER A 36 14.38 -15.58 -1.68
N LEU A 37 13.97 -15.44 -2.94
CA LEU A 37 13.29 -14.26 -3.44
C LEU A 37 11.92 -14.08 -2.76
N ARG A 38 11.14 -15.17 -2.61
CA ARG A 38 9.87 -15.14 -1.88
C ARG A 38 10.03 -14.64 -0.45
N ASN A 39 11.06 -15.11 0.26
CA ASN A 39 11.37 -14.66 1.62
C ASN A 39 11.76 -13.19 1.72
N LYS A 40 12.31 -12.60 0.64
CA LYS A 40 12.60 -11.16 0.56
C LYS A 40 11.37 -10.32 0.21
N LEU A 41 10.46 -10.87 -0.59
CA LEU A 41 9.24 -10.18 -1.04
C LEU A 41 8.12 -10.18 0.02
N LEU A 42 8.02 -11.23 0.85
CA LEU A 42 7.00 -11.33 1.90
C LEU A 42 7.04 -10.17 2.93
N PRO A 43 8.20 -9.75 3.46
CA PRO A 43 8.29 -8.59 4.33
C PRO A 43 7.81 -7.30 3.65
N LEU A 44 8.22 -7.07 2.40
CA LEU A 44 7.81 -5.88 1.63
C LEU A 44 6.29 -5.84 1.41
N MET A 45 5.68 -6.98 1.11
CA MET A 45 4.22 -7.10 1.03
C MET A 45 3.54 -6.79 2.37
N THR A 46 4.12 -7.27 3.47
CA THR A 46 3.61 -7.02 4.82
C THR A 46 3.67 -5.52 5.17
N GLU A 47 4.80 -4.86 4.91
CA GLU A 47 4.98 -3.42 5.11
C GLU A 47 3.97 -2.61 4.28
N ASN A 48 3.77 -2.97 3.01
CA ASN A 48 2.78 -2.32 2.14
C ASN A 48 1.35 -2.51 2.66
N MET A 49 1.01 -3.67 3.20
CA MET A 49 -0.31 -3.93 3.80
C MET A 49 -0.52 -3.11 5.08
N GLU A 50 0.51 -2.98 5.91
CA GLU A 50 0.47 -2.15 7.12
C GLU A 50 0.32 -0.67 6.77
N ALA A 51 1.09 -0.17 5.80
CA ALA A 51 0.96 1.20 5.29
C ALA A 51 -0.46 1.47 4.77
N PHE A 52 -1.04 0.51 4.04
CA PHE A 52 -2.41 0.63 3.54
C PHE A 52 -3.46 0.66 4.67
N ARG A 53 -3.30 -0.17 5.71
CA ARG A 53 -4.19 -0.15 6.88
C ARG A 53 -4.08 1.18 7.63
N TRP A 54 -2.85 1.63 7.88
CA TRP A 54 -2.60 2.91 8.52
C TRP A 54 -3.24 4.05 7.74
N LEU A 55 -3.07 4.06 6.41
CA LEU A 55 -3.66 5.08 5.56
C LEU A 55 -5.19 5.13 5.66
N LYS A 56 -5.85 3.96 5.69
CA LYS A 56 -7.29 3.87 5.89
C LYS A 56 -7.73 4.45 7.24
N GLN A 57 -7.02 4.12 8.31
CA GLN A 57 -7.33 4.64 9.65
C GLN A 57 -7.14 6.16 9.74
N GLU A 58 -6.07 6.70 9.16
CA GLU A 58 -5.85 8.14 9.13
C GLU A 58 -6.89 8.87 8.27
N LYS A 59 -7.31 8.27 7.15
CA LYS A 59 -8.41 8.80 6.34
C LYS A 59 -9.71 8.84 7.14
N GLU A 60 -10.07 7.80 7.90
CA GLU A 60 -11.27 7.81 8.76
C GLU A 60 -11.25 8.91 9.82
N LYS A 61 -10.09 9.36 10.30
CA LYS A 61 -10.00 10.49 11.24
C LYS A 61 -10.24 11.85 10.60
N LEU A 62 -10.05 11.96 9.28
CA LEU A 62 -10.12 13.22 8.53
C LEU A 62 -11.53 13.50 7.96
N PHE A 63 -12.40 12.48 7.93
CA PHE A 63 -13.75 12.51 7.36
C PHE A 63 -14.80 12.26 8.43
#